data_AF-A0A2H0UK40-F1
#
_entry.id   AF-A0A2H0UK40-F1
#
_cell.length_a   1.000
_cell.length_b   1.000
_cell.length_c   1.000
_cell.angle_alpha   90.00
_cell.angle_beta   90.00
_cell.angle_gamma   90.00
#
_symmetry.space_group_name_H-M   'P 1'
#
loop_
_entity.id
_entity.type
_entity.pdbx_description
1 polymer ?
#
loop_
_entity_poly.entity_id
_entity_poly.type
_entity_poly.pdbx_seq_one_letter_code
_entity_poly.pdbx_strand_id
1 'polypeptide(L)'
;TLDVTGTGRFTQPILVGTPTADGHATTKSYVDSAFIDAAGDTATGPILFPDGSAAAPAVSFSADTNTGIYRLGDDNVGLTTGGTRRIYVNSGGLYLDSGHLNIISGGVIKNGDGTAANPTYTFTSDTNTGIYRIGADNLGITAGGDLILGVENLDSTDFRVTLTEGASGNVNRGLWLENTGGGAQASVLRFYRPSGSPAANDSIGAISFTGKDGATNDQDYANILAQVVDPTSTSEEGKLTLRVTTGGSTTNMVTIVGTGVGIGTTDIENWATYKAIEMPNSSIMFRDGGIDTHYSSNAYYDGAWKYKTTDEATRYAQETTGEHAFFVAPSGTIDTAITWTRAMEIDNTGNVGIGTTAPAGSLHVSSAGGSSNPQLKLTQTSNTDWNRLVMDANGNIFTLSVGAPGSSIPNVFNIHSSTSGSNVLSVASTGRVGIGQPSPSYTLDVTGTGRFTQPVLVGTPTADGHATTKSYV
;
A
#
# COMPACT_ATOMS: atom_id res chain seq x y z
N THR A 1 92.40 -65.66 12.58
CA THR A 1 92.37 -64.37 11.87
C THR A 1 93.38 -64.44 10.76
N LEU A 2 92.90 -64.47 9.52
CA LEU A 2 93.74 -64.39 8.33
C LEU A 2 93.88 -62.90 8.02
N ASP A 3 95.04 -62.32 8.34
CA ASP A 3 95.37 -60.92 8.01
C ASP A 3 96.22 -60.93 6.74
N VAL A 4 95.62 -60.50 5.63
CA VAL A 4 96.29 -60.50 4.31
C VAL A 4 96.55 -59.06 3.91
N THR A 5 97.76 -58.57 4.14
CA THR A 5 98.23 -57.28 3.61
C THR A 5 98.78 -57.51 2.20
N GLY A 6 97.89 -57.78 1.24
CA GLY A 6 98.24 -58.04 -0.16
C GLY A 6 97.07 -58.62 -0.97
N THR A 7 97.29 -58.88 -2.26
CA THR A 7 96.27 -59.48 -3.14
C THR A 7 96.25 -61.01 -2.99
N GLY A 8 95.31 -61.52 -2.20
CA GLY A 8 95.01 -62.94 -2.10
C GLY A 8 94.03 -63.39 -3.18
N ARG A 9 94.35 -64.47 -3.91
CA ARG A 9 93.45 -65.11 -4.86
C ARG A 9 92.96 -66.43 -4.28
N PHE A 10 91.69 -66.48 -3.90
CA PHE A 10 91.07 -67.69 -3.37
C PHE A 10 90.54 -68.52 -4.54
N THR A 11 90.94 -69.78 -4.59
CA THR A 11 90.54 -70.74 -5.66
C THR A 11 89.20 -71.42 -5.37
N GLN A 12 88.57 -71.10 -4.24
CA GLN A 12 87.24 -71.55 -3.83
C GLN A 12 86.49 -70.40 -3.12
N PRO A 13 85.15 -70.38 -3.13
CA PRO A 13 84.36 -69.37 -2.40
C PRO A 13 84.73 -69.36 -0.92
N ILE A 14 85.05 -68.19 -0.36
CA ILE A 14 85.28 -68.05 1.08
C ILE A 14 83.93 -68.09 1.79
N LEU A 15 83.77 -69.04 2.71
CA LEU A 15 82.65 -69.04 3.65
C LEU A 15 82.96 -68.01 4.74
N VAL A 16 82.32 -66.83 4.66
CA VAL A 16 82.50 -65.76 5.64
C VAL A 16 81.60 -66.03 6.85
N GLY A 17 82.16 -66.00 8.06
CA GLY A 17 81.39 -66.16 9.30
C GLY A 17 80.43 -64.98 9.55
N THR A 18 79.42 -65.19 10.39
CA THR A 18 78.46 -64.15 10.81
C THR A 18 79.18 -62.90 11.32
N PRO A 19 78.83 -61.68 10.86
CA PRO A 19 79.42 -60.44 11.34
C PRO A 19 79.39 -60.29 12.87
N THR A 20 80.48 -59.77 13.45
CA THR A 20 80.57 -59.46 14.90
C THR A 20 80.74 -57.96 15.17
N ALA A 21 80.80 -57.13 14.12
CA ALA A 21 80.91 -55.68 14.20
C ALA A 21 80.37 -55.01 12.93
N ASP A 22 79.95 -53.76 13.05
CA ASP A 22 79.19 -53.00 12.04
C ASP A 22 79.97 -52.66 10.75
N GLY A 23 81.27 -53.00 10.67
CA GLY A 23 82.12 -52.77 9.50
C GLY A 23 82.41 -54.01 8.65
N HIS A 24 81.81 -55.17 8.94
CA HIS A 24 82.09 -56.42 8.22
C HIS A 24 81.39 -56.48 6.86
N ALA A 25 82.14 -56.65 5.77
CA ALA A 25 81.59 -56.85 4.43
C ALA A 25 81.06 -58.29 4.26
N THR A 26 79.74 -58.46 4.24
CA THR A 26 79.10 -59.71 3.78
C THR A 26 78.06 -59.41 2.70
N THR A 27 77.91 -60.35 1.77
CA THR A 27 77.19 -60.24 0.50
C THR A 27 75.72 -59.81 0.62
N LYS A 28 75.29 -58.94 -0.32
CA LYS A 28 73.97 -58.38 -0.70
C LYS A 28 72.69 -58.63 0.14
N SER A 29 72.52 -59.77 0.79
CA SER A 29 71.33 -60.14 1.58
C SER A 29 71.36 -59.64 3.03
N TYR A 30 72.51 -59.15 3.54
CA TYR A 30 72.64 -58.62 4.92
C TYR A 30 72.44 -57.10 5.02
N VAL A 31 72.51 -56.37 3.89
CA VAL A 31 72.18 -54.94 3.79
C VAL A 31 70.74 -54.70 3.32
N ASP A 32 70.07 -55.70 2.73
CA ASP A 32 68.60 -55.71 2.68
C ASP A 32 68.10 -56.05 4.08
N SER A 33 68.20 -55.08 4.99
CA SER A 33 67.20 -55.01 6.05
C SER A 33 65.83 -54.98 5.35
N ALA A 34 64.74 -55.40 6.01
CA ALA A 34 63.40 -55.31 5.42
C ALA A 34 62.95 -53.86 5.06
N PHE A 35 63.89 -52.92 5.12
CA PHE A 35 63.81 -51.50 4.88
C PHE A 35 64.93 -51.13 3.90
N ILE A 36 64.60 -50.29 2.92
CA ILE A 36 65.58 -49.62 2.08
C ILE A 36 66.45 -48.75 3.01
N ASP A 37 67.78 -48.82 2.88
CA ASP A 37 68.71 -48.08 3.74
C ASP A 37 68.43 -46.56 3.69
N ALA A 38 68.58 -45.89 4.83
CA ALA A 38 68.21 -44.47 5.01
C ALA A 38 68.97 -43.49 4.08
N ALA A 39 70.05 -43.94 3.42
CA ALA A 39 70.76 -43.18 2.41
C ALA A 39 71.52 -44.07 1.42
N GLY A 40 71.40 -43.79 0.12
CA GLY A 40 72.34 -44.28 -0.91
C GLY A 40 71.80 -45.32 -1.90
N ASP A 41 70.64 -45.92 -1.66
CA ASP A 41 70.06 -46.88 -2.59
C ASP A 41 69.18 -46.22 -3.66
N THR A 42 69.36 -46.66 -4.91
CA THR A 42 68.48 -46.29 -6.04
C THR A 42 67.65 -47.50 -6.41
N ALA A 43 66.34 -47.45 -6.14
CA ALA A 43 65.40 -48.47 -6.62
C ALA A 43 65.36 -48.42 -8.15
N THR A 44 65.90 -49.44 -8.81
CA THR A 44 65.90 -49.57 -10.29
C THR A 44 64.62 -50.22 -10.83
N GLY A 45 63.69 -50.59 -9.94
CA GLY A 45 62.37 -51.14 -10.23
C GLY A 45 61.29 -50.62 -9.25
N PRO A 46 60.01 -51.00 -9.44
CA PRO A 46 58.93 -50.55 -8.57
C PRO A 46 59.11 -51.10 -7.15
N ILE A 47 58.84 -50.25 -6.15
CA ILE A 47 58.76 -50.68 -4.76
C ILE A 47 57.34 -51.21 -4.54
N LEU A 48 57.22 -52.51 -4.29
CA LEU A 48 55.94 -53.18 -4.07
C LEU A 48 55.67 -53.26 -2.57
N PHE A 49 54.55 -52.71 -2.14
CA PHE A 49 54.05 -52.84 -0.77
C PHE A 49 52.85 -53.81 -0.75
N PRO A 50 52.63 -54.56 0.36
CA PRO A 50 51.37 -55.28 0.55
C PRO A 50 50.18 -54.29 0.60
N ASP A 51 48.94 -54.75 0.44
CA ASP A 51 47.79 -53.83 0.35
C ASP A 51 47.57 -52.99 1.63
N GLY A 52 47.77 -53.57 2.81
CA GLY A 52 47.55 -52.90 4.10
C GLY A 52 46.06 -52.68 4.43
N SER A 53 45.78 -51.90 5.47
CA SER A 53 44.42 -51.51 5.87
C SER A 53 44.41 -50.11 6.49
N ALA A 54 43.23 -49.53 6.73
CA ALA A 54 43.13 -48.24 7.43
C ALA A 54 43.80 -48.28 8.82
N ALA A 55 43.70 -49.40 9.54
CA ALA A 55 44.29 -49.59 10.86
C ALA A 55 45.79 -49.93 10.82
N ALA A 56 46.29 -50.42 9.69
CA ALA A 56 47.68 -50.82 9.48
C ALA A 56 48.08 -50.54 8.01
N PRO A 57 48.35 -49.27 7.65
CA PRO A 57 48.73 -48.90 6.30
C PRO A 57 50.07 -49.50 5.88
N ALA A 58 50.19 -49.82 4.59
CA ALA A 58 51.36 -50.49 4.03
C ALA A 58 52.61 -49.60 4.04
N VAL A 59 52.41 -48.29 3.89
CA VAL A 59 53.42 -47.27 4.19
C VAL A 59 52.98 -46.59 5.48
N SER A 60 53.71 -46.81 6.58
CA SER A 60 53.39 -46.28 7.91
C SER A 60 54.63 -45.73 8.61
N PHE A 61 54.44 -45.05 9.74
CA PHE A 61 55.52 -44.51 10.55
C PHE A 61 55.80 -45.45 11.73
N SER A 62 57.07 -45.68 12.06
CA SER A 62 57.46 -46.60 13.14
C SER A 62 56.89 -46.23 14.51
N ALA A 63 56.65 -44.94 14.77
CA ALA A 63 56.02 -44.42 15.98
C ALA A 63 54.50 -44.21 15.87
N ASP A 64 53.93 -44.30 14.66
CA ASP A 64 52.50 -44.16 14.40
C ASP A 64 52.09 -45.12 13.28
N THR A 65 51.86 -46.38 13.67
CA THR A 65 51.63 -47.48 12.75
C THR A 65 50.21 -47.49 12.16
N ASN A 66 49.36 -46.54 12.53
CA ASN A 66 47.98 -46.43 12.04
C ASN A 66 47.75 -45.18 11.17
N THR A 67 48.83 -44.46 10.86
CA THR A 67 48.86 -43.31 9.96
C THR A 67 49.73 -43.63 8.75
N GLY A 68 49.22 -43.38 7.54
CA GLY A 68 49.95 -43.78 6.33
C GLY A 68 49.14 -43.93 5.05
N ILE A 69 49.71 -44.67 4.09
CA ILE A 69 49.14 -44.95 2.77
C ILE A 69 48.86 -46.45 2.65
N TYR A 70 47.69 -46.81 2.11
CA TYR A 70 47.33 -48.20 1.86
C TYR A 70 46.51 -48.36 0.58
N ARG A 71 46.51 -49.56 0.01
CA ARG A 71 45.67 -49.94 -1.11
C ARG A 71 44.39 -50.60 -0.58
N LEU A 72 43.25 -50.16 -1.09
CA LEU A 72 41.94 -50.59 -0.58
C LEU A 72 41.26 -51.63 -1.46
N GLY A 73 41.84 -51.87 -2.64
CA GLY A 73 41.33 -52.69 -3.72
C GLY A 73 42.04 -52.33 -5.03
N ASP A 74 41.65 -52.96 -6.13
CA ASP A 74 42.15 -52.62 -7.46
C ASP A 74 41.87 -51.14 -7.77
N ASP A 75 42.85 -50.43 -8.34
CA ASP A 75 42.74 -49.02 -8.73
C ASP A 75 42.30 -48.03 -7.62
N ASN A 76 42.51 -48.38 -6.34
CA ASN A 76 42.13 -47.58 -5.19
C ASN A 76 43.32 -47.37 -4.24
N VAL A 77 43.66 -46.11 -3.94
CA VAL A 77 44.69 -45.74 -2.94
C VAL A 77 44.11 -44.83 -1.86
N GLY A 78 44.49 -45.06 -0.59
CA GLY A 78 43.90 -44.39 0.56
C GLY A 78 44.96 -43.83 1.51
N LEU A 79 44.66 -42.67 2.10
CA LEU A 79 45.40 -42.07 3.19
C LEU A 79 44.62 -42.24 4.49
N THR A 80 45.28 -42.75 5.53
CA THR A 80 44.70 -42.97 6.86
C THR A 80 45.48 -42.20 7.91
N THR A 81 44.78 -41.74 8.95
CA THR A 81 45.39 -41.19 10.17
C THR A 81 44.59 -41.67 11.38
N GLY A 82 45.27 -42.13 12.43
CA GLY A 82 44.58 -42.65 13.61
C GLY A 82 43.78 -43.94 13.33
N GLY A 83 44.16 -44.72 12.31
CA GLY A 83 43.45 -45.93 11.91
C GLY A 83 42.20 -45.71 11.04
N THR A 84 41.92 -44.46 10.66
CA THR A 84 40.72 -44.08 9.89
C THR A 84 41.09 -43.44 8.55
N ARG A 85 40.52 -43.96 7.46
CA ARG A 85 40.69 -43.40 6.11
C ARG A 85 40.14 -41.98 6.05
N ARG A 86 40.95 -41.05 5.54
CA ARG A 86 40.60 -39.63 5.37
C ARG A 86 40.34 -39.28 3.92
N ILE A 87 41.17 -39.82 3.05
CA ILE A 87 41.18 -39.53 1.62
C ILE A 87 41.31 -40.86 0.88
N TYR A 88 40.59 -41.03 -0.22
CA TYR A 88 40.94 -42.06 -1.20
C TYR A 88 40.83 -41.52 -2.62
N VAL A 89 41.64 -42.10 -3.51
CA VAL A 89 41.58 -41.84 -4.95
C VAL A 89 41.25 -43.14 -5.64
N ASN A 90 40.34 -43.08 -6.60
CA ASN A 90 40.04 -44.19 -7.48
C ASN A 90 39.84 -43.69 -8.92
N SER A 91 39.42 -44.59 -9.82
CA SER A 91 39.12 -44.24 -11.21
C SER A 91 38.03 -43.18 -11.39
N GLY A 92 37.19 -42.95 -10.37
CA GLY A 92 36.16 -41.91 -10.32
C GLY A 92 36.61 -40.58 -9.69
N GLY A 93 37.82 -40.49 -9.13
CA GLY A 93 38.39 -39.24 -8.62
C GLY A 93 38.86 -39.30 -7.16
N LEU A 94 39.00 -38.12 -6.56
CA LEU A 94 39.41 -37.91 -5.17
C LEU A 94 38.17 -37.80 -4.27
N TYR A 95 38.12 -38.64 -3.23
CA TYR A 95 37.03 -38.68 -2.26
C TYR A 95 37.55 -38.42 -0.86
N LEU A 96 36.73 -37.76 -0.05
CA LEU A 96 37.01 -37.43 1.34
C LEU A 96 35.93 -38.08 2.21
N ASP A 97 36.31 -39.10 2.99
CA ASP A 97 35.36 -39.89 3.79
C ASP A 97 34.72 -39.08 4.91
N SER A 98 35.39 -38.02 5.37
CA SER A 98 34.93 -37.18 6.49
C SER A 98 34.03 -36.01 6.06
N GLY A 99 33.61 -35.93 4.79
CA GLY A 99 32.69 -34.88 4.30
C GLY A 99 33.25 -33.45 4.31
N HIS A 100 34.51 -33.26 4.67
CA HIS A 100 35.15 -31.95 4.82
C HIS A 100 36.41 -31.87 3.94
N LEU A 101 36.40 -31.00 2.93
CA LEU A 101 37.62 -30.50 2.27
C LEU A 101 38.10 -29.26 3.02
N ASN A 102 39.17 -29.40 3.81
CA ASN A 102 39.78 -28.27 4.52
C ASN A 102 40.96 -27.71 3.71
N ILE A 103 40.82 -26.48 3.19
CA ILE A 103 41.88 -25.79 2.44
C ILE A 103 42.45 -24.69 3.33
N ILE A 104 43.65 -24.91 3.86
CA ILE A 104 44.34 -23.97 4.75
C ILE A 104 45.16 -22.98 3.90
N SER A 105 45.28 -21.73 4.37
CA SER A 105 46.14 -20.68 3.77
C SER A 105 45.69 -20.11 2.41
N GLY A 106 44.43 -19.68 2.29
CA GLY A 106 43.96 -18.85 1.16
C GLY A 106 43.89 -19.58 -0.20
N GLY A 107 43.98 -20.91 -0.22
CA GLY A 107 43.78 -21.70 -1.44
C GLY A 107 42.34 -21.57 -1.96
N VAL A 108 42.20 -21.49 -3.28
CA VAL A 108 40.89 -21.41 -3.97
C VAL A 108 40.53 -22.75 -4.60
N ILE A 109 39.25 -23.14 -4.53
CA ILE A 109 38.70 -24.24 -5.32
C ILE A 109 38.21 -23.65 -6.64
N LYS A 110 38.81 -24.08 -7.75
CA LYS A 110 38.36 -23.72 -9.09
C LYS A 110 37.63 -24.91 -9.69
N ASN A 111 36.35 -24.73 -9.97
CA ASN A 111 35.54 -25.72 -10.66
C ASN A 111 35.13 -25.20 -12.05
N GLY A 112 34.62 -26.09 -12.92
CA GLY A 112 34.01 -25.68 -14.17
C GLY A 112 32.73 -24.85 -13.94
N ASP A 113 32.29 -24.12 -14.98
CA ASP A 113 31.15 -23.19 -14.87
C ASP A 113 29.80 -23.89 -14.57
N GLY A 114 29.63 -25.14 -15.02
CA GLY A 114 28.40 -25.92 -14.85
C GLY A 114 27.23 -25.41 -15.71
N THR A 115 26.07 -26.04 -15.59
CA THR A 115 24.82 -25.61 -16.24
C THR A 115 23.62 -25.80 -15.30
N ALA A 116 22.46 -25.29 -15.64
CA ALA A 116 21.25 -25.53 -14.85
C ALA A 116 20.91 -27.04 -14.74
N ALA A 117 21.11 -27.80 -15.82
CA ALA A 117 20.89 -29.24 -15.84
C ALA A 117 22.00 -30.06 -15.15
N ASN A 118 23.19 -29.49 -14.99
CA ASN A 118 24.34 -30.12 -14.34
C ASN A 118 25.16 -29.07 -13.58
N PRO A 119 24.71 -28.65 -12.39
CA PRO A 119 25.37 -27.61 -11.64
C PRO A 119 26.71 -28.07 -11.07
N THR A 120 27.65 -27.14 -11.00
CA THR A 120 29.01 -27.39 -10.52
C THR A 120 29.07 -27.95 -9.11
N TYR A 121 28.20 -27.44 -8.23
CA TYR A 121 27.99 -27.99 -6.90
C TYR A 121 26.63 -28.66 -6.89
N THR A 122 26.60 -29.98 -6.72
CA THR A 122 25.39 -30.80 -6.81
C THR A 122 25.44 -31.97 -5.84
N PHE A 123 24.36 -32.75 -5.77
CA PHE A 123 24.23 -33.90 -4.89
C PHE A 123 24.36 -35.20 -5.68
N THR A 124 24.96 -36.23 -5.09
CA THR A 124 25.15 -37.53 -5.77
C THR A 124 23.83 -38.17 -6.20
N SER A 125 22.75 -37.94 -5.46
CA SER A 125 21.40 -38.46 -5.74
C SER A 125 20.48 -37.50 -6.49
N ASP A 126 20.85 -36.23 -6.58
CA ASP A 126 20.10 -35.18 -7.28
C ASP A 126 21.09 -34.28 -8.02
N THR A 127 21.35 -34.64 -9.27
CA THR A 127 22.38 -34.03 -10.10
C THR A 127 21.90 -32.80 -10.86
N ASN A 128 20.65 -32.37 -10.67
CA ASN A 128 20.08 -31.21 -11.35
C ASN A 128 19.62 -30.10 -10.40
N THR A 129 19.87 -30.28 -9.11
CA THR A 129 19.74 -29.26 -8.07
C THR A 129 21.13 -28.86 -7.57
N GLY A 130 21.39 -27.57 -7.46
CA GLY A 130 22.73 -27.11 -7.10
C GLY A 130 23.06 -25.66 -7.43
N ILE A 131 24.35 -25.35 -7.45
CA ILE A 131 24.91 -24.01 -7.71
C ILE A 131 25.84 -24.07 -8.92
N TYR A 132 25.71 -23.12 -9.84
CA TYR A 132 26.54 -23.00 -11.04
C TYR A 132 26.74 -21.53 -11.42
N ARG A 133 27.66 -21.28 -12.36
CA ARG A 133 27.92 -19.93 -12.88
C ARG A 133 27.03 -19.64 -14.08
N ILE A 134 26.28 -18.54 -14.04
CA ILE A 134 25.36 -18.14 -15.12
C ILE A 134 25.94 -17.11 -16.08
N GLY A 135 27.12 -16.56 -15.77
CA GLY A 135 27.82 -15.57 -16.58
C GLY A 135 29.07 -15.07 -15.88
N ALA A 136 29.77 -14.10 -16.49
CA ALA A 136 30.81 -13.38 -15.77
C ALA A 136 30.23 -12.75 -14.50
N ASP A 137 30.91 -12.94 -13.37
CA ASP A 137 30.56 -12.37 -12.06
C ASP A 137 29.14 -12.70 -11.54
N ASN A 138 28.46 -13.70 -12.12
CA ASN A 138 27.07 -14.05 -11.79
C ASN A 138 26.92 -15.51 -11.34
N LEU A 139 26.07 -15.72 -10.34
CA LEU A 139 25.82 -17.02 -9.71
C LEU A 139 24.36 -17.46 -9.91
N GLY A 140 24.14 -18.74 -10.18
CA GLY A 140 22.83 -19.35 -10.31
C GLY A 140 22.61 -20.47 -9.31
N ILE A 141 21.38 -20.56 -8.79
CA ILE A 141 20.86 -21.72 -8.07
C ILE A 141 19.84 -22.41 -8.96
N THR A 142 20.02 -23.71 -9.18
CA THR A 142 19.12 -24.55 -9.98
C THR A 142 18.43 -25.57 -9.10
N ALA A 143 17.21 -25.95 -9.48
CA ALA A 143 16.50 -27.10 -8.93
C ALA A 143 15.70 -27.75 -10.06
N GLY A 144 15.75 -29.09 -10.17
CA GLY A 144 15.05 -29.79 -11.23
C GLY A 144 15.61 -29.52 -12.64
N GLY A 145 16.79 -28.91 -12.76
CA GLY A 145 17.40 -28.56 -14.04
C GLY A 145 17.11 -27.13 -14.54
N ASP A 146 16.31 -26.35 -13.81
CA ASP A 146 15.95 -24.97 -14.15
C ASP A 146 16.62 -23.96 -13.21
N LEU A 147 17.09 -22.84 -13.76
CA LEU A 147 17.55 -21.70 -12.97
C LEU A 147 16.38 -21.18 -12.11
N ILE A 148 16.50 -21.24 -10.79
CA ILE A 148 15.46 -20.75 -9.86
C ILE A 148 15.77 -19.33 -9.40
N LEU A 149 17.05 -19.08 -9.07
CA LEU A 149 17.56 -17.82 -8.55
C LEU A 149 18.86 -17.45 -9.27
N GLY A 150 18.86 -16.29 -9.93
CA GLY A 150 20.05 -15.64 -10.45
C GLY A 150 20.47 -14.49 -9.54
N VAL A 151 21.76 -14.43 -9.23
CA VAL A 151 22.43 -13.35 -8.50
C VAL A 151 23.35 -12.70 -9.53
N GLU A 152 22.93 -11.55 -10.04
CA GLU A 152 23.58 -10.87 -11.16
C GLU A 152 24.16 -9.53 -10.71
N ASN A 153 25.47 -9.37 -10.88
CA ASN A 153 26.13 -8.09 -10.70
C ASN A 153 26.00 -7.29 -12.01
N LEU A 154 25.21 -6.23 -12.00
CA LEU A 154 24.97 -5.43 -13.20
C LEU A 154 26.09 -4.40 -13.36
N ASP A 155 26.38 -3.65 -12.29
CA ASP A 155 27.48 -2.68 -12.22
C ASP A 155 27.89 -2.37 -10.77
N SER A 156 28.74 -1.36 -10.56
CA SER A 156 29.21 -1.01 -9.20
C SER A 156 28.14 -0.39 -8.29
N THR A 157 26.93 -0.16 -8.79
CA THR A 157 25.82 0.52 -8.10
C THR A 157 24.54 -0.30 -8.05
N ASP A 158 24.42 -1.33 -8.89
CA ASP A 158 23.22 -2.15 -9.00
C ASP A 158 23.50 -3.65 -8.99
N PHE A 159 22.64 -4.36 -8.27
CA PHE A 159 22.66 -5.81 -8.13
C PHE A 159 21.24 -6.33 -8.30
N ARG A 160 21.07 -7.36 -9.13
CA ARG A 160 19.77 -7.94 -9.43
C ARG A 160 19.67 -9.35 -8.89
N VAL A 161 18.59 -9.60 -8.17
CA VAL A 161 18.12 -10.95 -7.88
C VAL A 161 17.02 -11.29 -8.88
N THR A 162 17.30 -12.20 -9.80
CA THR A 162 16.33 -12.63 -10.80
C THR A 162 15.71 -13.96 -10.38
N LEU A 163 14.38 -14.03 -10.42
CA LEU A 163 13.65 -15.29 -10.37
C LEU A 163 13.26 -15.66 -11.81
N THR A 164 14.10 -16.44 -12.49
CA THR A 164 14.02 -16.74 -13.94
C THR A 164 13.32 -18.07 -14.23
N GLU A 165 12.53 -18.22 -15.29
CA GLU A 165 11.96 -19.52 -15.67
C GLU A 165 12.69 -20.17 -16.85
N GLY A 166 12.71 -21.51 -16.89
CA GLY A 166 13.06 -22.31 -18.07
C GLY A 166 11.86 -22.73 -18.95
N ALA A 167 10.62 -22.53 -18.49
CA ALA A 167 9.40 -23.05 -19.15
C ALA A 167 8.49 -21.95 -19.71
N SER A 168 7.90 -22.20 -20.90
CA SER A 168 6.94 -21.29 -21.54
C SER A 168 5.52 -21.49 -20.99
N GLY A 169 4.96 -20.50 -20.27
CA GLY A 169 3.57 -20.53 -19.80
C GLY A 169 3.17 -19.31 -18.95
N ASN A 170 1.88 -19.22 -18.59
CA ASN A 170 1.38 -18.25 -17.60
C ASN A 170 1.66 -18.79 -16.20
N VAL A 171 2.67 -18.25 -15.52
CA VAL A 171 3.10 -18.73 -14.22
C VAL A 171 3.37 -17.55 -13.28
N ASN A 172 3.01 -17.71 -12.01
CA ASN A 172 3.25 -16.68 -10.99
C ASN A 172 4.59 -16.96 -10.29
N ARG A 173 5.52 -16.03 -10.35
CA ARG A 173 6.74 -16.01 -9.53
C ARG A 173 6.61 -14.95 -8.46
N GLY A 174 6.82 -15.35 -7.21
CA GLY A 174 6.69 -14.47 -6.07
C GLY A 174 7.72 -14.78 -5.00
N LEU A 175 8.06 -13.76 -4.22
CA LEU A 175 8.77 -13.93 -2.97
C LEU A 175 7.74 -14.30 -1.89
N TRP A 176 7.78 -15.54 -1.40
CA TRP A 176 6.93 -15.98 -0.30
C TRP A 176 7.67 -15.82 1.03
N LEU A 177 7.21 -14.89 1.88
CA LEU A 177 7.80 -14.64 3.20
C LEU A 177 6.88 -15.19 4.30
N GLU A 178 7.19 -16.36 4.84
CA GLU A 178 6.34 -17.04 5.82
C GLU A 178 6.88 -16.93 7.26
N ASN A 179 5.99 -16.58 8.19
CA ASN A 179 6.23 -16.66 9.62
C ASN A 179 5.20 -17.61 10.25
N THR A 180 5.65 -18.79 10.69
CA THR A 180 4.83 -19.83 11.32
C THR A 180 4.79 -19.72 12.85
N GLY A 181 5.38 -18.67 13.42
CA GLY A 181 5.43 -18.46 14.86
C GLY A 181 4.06 -18.04 15.43
N GLY A 182 3.73 -18.54 16.62
CA GLY A 182 2.49 -18.17 17.34
C GLY A 182 2.52 -16.79 18.02
N GLY A 183 3.47 -15.92 17.67
CA GLY A 183 3.66 -14.58 18.24
C GLY A 183 2.98 -13.48 17.41
N ALA A 184 3.10 -12.22 17.85
CA ALA A 184 2.46 -11.07 17.18
C ALA A 184 3.28 -10.44 16.03
N GLN A 185 4.49 -10.95 15.74
CA GLN A 185 5.37 -10.38 14.73
C GLN A 185 5.07 -10.89 13.31
N ALA A 186 5.23 -10.04 12.31
CA ALA A 186 5.04 -10.38 10.89
C ALA A 186 6.37 -10.71 10.18
N SER A 187 6.29 -11.41 9.04
CA SER A 187 7.37 -11.43 8.04
C SER A 187 7.59 -10.02 7.47
N VAL A 188 8.84 -9.63 7.18
CA VAL A 188 9.16 -8.26 6.76
C VAL A 188 10.03 -8.24 5.50
N LEU A 189 9.58 -7.48 4.50
CA LEU A 189 10.46 -6.92 3.46
C LEU A 189 10.90 -5.52 3.93
N ARG A 190 12.21 -5.32 4.12
CA ARG A 190 12.77 -4.07 4.67
C ARG A 190 13.64 -3.35 3.65
N PHE A 191 13.33 -2.08 3.42
CA PHE A 191 14.22 -1.12 2.78
C PHE A 191 14.91 -0.29 3.87
N TYR A 192 16.24 -0.18 3.79
CA TYR A 192 17.04 0.50 4.82
C TYR A 192 18.05 1.44 4.18
N ARG A 193 17.99 2.72 4.58
CA ARG A 193 18.91 3.78 4.15
C ARG A 193 19.73 4.28 5.35
N PRO A 194 20.96 3.79 5.57
CA PRO A 194 21.82 4.21 6.68
C PRO A 194 22.58 5.53 6.36
N SER A 195 21.87 6.59 5.95
CA SER A 195 22.51 7.87 5.64
C SER A 195 23.00 8.56 6.92
N GLY A 196 24.23 9.06 6.92
CA GLY A 196 24.77 9.92 7.99
C GLY A 196 24.26 11.36 7.93
N SER A 197 23.58 11.73 6.85
CA SER A 197 23.01 13.07 6.63
C SER A 197 21.57 12.93 6.11
N PRO A 198 20.62 12.45 6.94
CA PRO A 198 19.23 12.30 6.50
C PRO A 198 18.60 13.67 6.25
N ALA A 199 17.85 13.80 5.16
CA ALA A 199 17.18 15.04 4.78
C ALA A 199 15.73 14.80 4.33
N ALA A 200 14.92 15.86 4.37
CA ALA A 200 13.58 15.85 3.79
C ALA A 200 13.65 15.47 2.29
N ASN A 201 12.67 14.68 1.84
CA ASN A 201 12.57 14.09 0.50
C ASN A 201 13.60 12.99 0.16
N ASP A 202 14.42 12.54 1.10
CA ASP A 202 15.23 11.33 0.90
C ASP A 202 14.33 10.12 0.62
N SER A 203 14.55 9.43 -0.50
CA SER A 203 13.91 8.15 -0.81
C SER A 203 14.47 7.04 0.08
N ILE A 204 13.59 6.35 0.81
CA ILE A 204 13.95 5.23 1.70
C ILE A 204 13.98 3.92 0.92
N GLY A 205 12.97 3.71 0.06
CA GLY A 205 12.81 2.50 -0.73
C GLY A 205 11.65 2.63 -1.71
N ALA A 206 11.73 1.85 -2.78
CA ALA A 206 10.73 1.85 -3.83
C ALA A 206 10.40 0.43 -4.29
N ILE A 207 9.16 0.22 -4.73
CA ILE A 207 8.73 -0.96 -5.49
C ILE A 207 8.29 -0.47 -6.86
N SER A 208 9.05 -0.81 -7.90
CA SER A 208 8.74 -0.45 -9.29
C SER A 208 8.08 -1.60 -10.04
N PHE A 209 7.10 -1.26 -10.86
CA PHE A 209 6.41 -2.18 -11.76
C PHE A 209 6.83 -1.84 -13.20
N THR A 210 7.87 -2.52 -13.67
CA THR A 210 8.54 -2.25 -14.95
C THR A 210 8.12 -3.27 -16.00
N GLY A 211 7.93 -2.81 -17.24
CA GLY A 211 7.67 -3.67 -18.39
C GLY A 211 8.24 -3.08 -19.66
N LYS A 212 8.19 -3.84 -20.76
CA LYS A 212 8.62 -3.35 -22.08
C LYS A 212 7.55 -2.43 -22.67
N ASP A 213 7.96 -1.27 -23.18
CA ASP A 213 7.11 -0.43 -24.01
C ASP A 213 6.97 -0.97 -25.45
N GLY A 214 6.17 -0.31 -26.28
CA GLY A 214 5.99 -0.71 -27.69
C GLY A 214 7.25 -0.60 -28.55
N ALA A 215 8.30 0.05 -28.05
CA ALA A 215 9.62 0.17 -28.66
C ALA A 215 10.67 -0.72 -27.96
N THR A 216 10.26 -1.63 -27.08
CA THR A 216 11.10 -2.58 -26.33
C THR A 216 12.06 -1.95 -25.31
N ASN A 217 11.85 -0.69 -24.93
CA ASN A 217 12.54 -0.06 -23.81
C ASN A 217 11.91 -0.53 -22.49
N ASP A 218 12.70 -0.60 -21.43
CA ASP A 218 12.16 -0.81 -20.09
C ASP A 218 11.48 0.48 -19.60
N GLN A 219 10.23 0.35 -19.16
CA GLN A 219 9.39 1.45 -18.72
C GLN A 219 8.75 1.11 -17.37
N ASP A 220 8.93 1.99 -16.40
CA ASP A 220 8.17 1.97 -15.15
C ASP A 220 6.75 2.44 -15.43
N TYR A 221 5.77 1.54 -15.24
CA TYR A 221 4.35 1.83 -15.42
C TYR A 221 3.69 2.31 -14.12
N ALA A 222 4.17 1.82 -12.98
CA ALA A 222 3.73 2.24 -11.66
C ALA A 222 4.87 2.11 -10.64
N ASN A 223 4.75 2.86 -9.54
CA ASN A 223 5.74 2.85 -8.47
C ASN A 223 5.09 3.11 -7.11
N ILE A 224 5.60 2.42 -6.08
CA ILE A 224 5.33 2.71 -4.68
C ILE A 224 6.61 3.28 -4.08
N LEU A 225 6.57 4.50 -3.57
CA LEU A 225 7.75 5.16 -3.00
C LEU A 225 7.51 5.56 -1.54
N ALA A 226 8.45 5.20 -0.67
CA ALA A 226 8.55 5.74 0.68
C ALA A 226 9.65 6.81 0.76
N GLN A 227 9.36 7.94 1.37
CA GLN A 227 10.30 9.05 1.58
C GLN A 227 10.27 9.58 3.01
N VAL A 228 11.39 10.17 3.43
CA VAL A 228 11.49 11.00 4.64
C VAL A 228 10.81 12.35 4.37
N VAL A 229 9.96 12.80 5.29
CA VAL A 229 9.41 14.17 5.30
C VAL A 229 10.15 15.02 6.33
N ASP A 230 10.26 14.53 7.55
CA ASP A 230 11.05 15.15 8.62
C ASP A 230 11.97 14.09 9.24
N PRO A 231 13.31 14.25 9.16
CA PRO A 231 14.25 13.36 9.84
C PRO A 231 14.54 13.76 11.29
N THR A 232 13.96 14.87 11.77
CA THR A 232 14.26 15.43 13.09
C THR A 232 13.77 14.51 14.20
N SER A 233 14.63 14.28 15.18
CA SER A 233 14.28 13.38 16.29
C SER A 233 13.05 13.87 17.03
N THR A 234 12.12 12.95 17.32
CA THR A 234 10.82 13.17 17.97
C THR A 234 9.73 13.82 17.12
N SER A 235 10.04 14.28 15.90
CA SER A 235 9.07 14.79 14.92
C SER A 235 9.13 14.02 13.61
N GLU A 236 9.63 12.79 13.62
CA GLU A 236 9.86 12.01 12.40
C GLU A 236 8.57 11.82 11.61
N GLU A 237 8.59 12.26 10.35
CA GLU A 237 7.45 12.09 9.45
C GLU A 237 7.89 11.36 8.17
N GLY A 238 7.03 10.43 7.74
CA GLY A 238 7.19 9.68 6.50
C GLY A 238 6.10 10.01 5.49
N LYS A 239 6.41 9.81 4.22
CA LYS A 239 5.48 9.91 3.10
C LYS A 239 5.50 8.63 2.30
N LEU A 240 4.33 8.08 2.01
CA LEU A 240 4.14 6.98 1.05
C LEU A 240 3.40 7.50 -0.18
N THR A 241 3.89 7.21 -1.37
CA THR A 241 3.28 7.67 -2.61
C THR A 241 3.04 6.52 -3.57
N LEU A 242 1.82 6.45 -4.11
CA LEU A 242 1.45 5.58 -5.22
C LEU A 242 1.46 6.39 -6.50
N ARG A 243 2.25 5.94 -7.48
CA ARG A 243 2.53 6.66 -8.72
C ARG A 243 2.17 5.82 -9.92
N VAL A 244 1.67 6.48 -10.97
CA VAL A 244 1.40 5.86 -12.27
C VAL A 244 2.03 6.68 -13.37
N THR A 245 2.50 6.03 -14.42
CA THR A 245 3.03 6.71 -15.60
C THR A 245 1.92 6.97 -16.61
N THR A 246 1.67 8.23 -16.95
CA THR A 246 0.74 8.65 -18.00
C THR A 246 1.52 9.43 -19.06
N GLY A 247 1.51 8.97 -20.31
CA GLY A 247 2.24 9.64 -21.40
C GLY A 247 3.75 9.71 -21.20
N GLY A 248 4.35 8.72 -20.53
CA GLY A 248 5.79 8.67 -20.25
C GLY A 248 6.25 9.49 -19.03
N SER A 249 5.36 10.24 -18.38
CA SER A 249 5.65 10.95 -17.14
C SER A 249 4.98 10.28 -15.95
N THR A 250 5.70 10.15 -14.84
CA THR A 250 5.19 9.57 -13.59
C THR A 250 4.46 10.63 -12.77
N THR A 251 3.20 10.37 -12.45
CA THR A 251 2.32 11.25 -11.67
C THR A 251 1.99 10.63 -10.31
N ASN A 252 2.02 11.44 -9.26
CA ASN A 252 1.56 11.02 -7.93
C ASN A 252 0.04 10.98 -7.91
N MET A 253 -0.54 9.79 -7.72
CA MET A 253 -1.99 9.61 -7.68
C MET A 253 -2.52 9.57 -6.27
N VAL A 254 -1.79 8.92 -5.37
CA VAL A 254 -2.11 8.88 -3.94
C VAL A 254 -0.85 9.24 -3.16
N THR A 255 -0.96 10.21 -2.28
CA THR A 255 0.10 10.61 -1.35
C THR A 255 -0.43 10.46 0.07
N ILE A 256 0.24 9.69 0.91
CA ILE A 256 -0.14 9.45 2.31
C ILE A 256 0.94 10.07 3.19
N VAL A 257 0.52 10.93 4.11
CA VAL A 257 1.36 11.63 5.10
C VAL A 257 0.71 11.49 6.49
N GLY A 258 1.32 12.03 7.55
CA GLY A 258 0.77 11.91 8.91
C GLY A 258 -0.57 12.63 9.11
N THR A 259 -0.87 13.61 8.26
CA THR A 259 -2.08 14.46 8.34
C THR A 259 -3.24 13.96 7.47
N GLY A 260 -2.99 13.09 6.49
CA GLY A 260 -4.06 12.62 5.60
C GLY A 260 -3.59 11.94 4.31
N VAL A 261 -4.52 11.83 3.38
CA VAL A 261 -4.35 11.20 2.06
C VAL A 261 -4.70 12.20 0.96
N GLY A 262 -3.74 12.58 0.14
CA GLY A 262 -3.96 13.34 -1.09
C GLY A 262 -4.26 12.42 -2.26
N ILE A 263 -5.32 12.70 -3.02
CA ILE A 263 -5.69 12.00 -4.25
C ILE A 263 -5.60 12.99 -5.41
N GLY A 264 -4.68 12.74 -6.35
CA GLY A 264 -4.40 13.63 -7.47
C GLY A 264 -3.80 14.98 -7.06
N THR A 265 -3.37 15.12 -5.80
CA THR A 265 -2.64 16.27 -5.27
C THR A 265 -1.44 15.80 -4.44
N THR A 266 -0.37 16.58 -4.49
CA THR A 266 0.79 16.46 -3.58
C THR A 266 0.84 17.56 -2.54
N ASP A 267 0.04 18.60 -2.74
CA ASP A 267 -0.19 19.66 -1.79
C ASP A 267 -1.30 19.18 -0.87
N ILE A 268 -0.89 18.65 0.29
CA ILE A 268 -1.78 18.18 1.35
C ILE A 268 -1.63 19.16 2.50
N GLU A 269 -2.74 19.73 2.93
CA GLU A 269 -2.73 20.70 4.01
C GLU A 269 -2.35 20.06 5.35
N ASN A 270 -1.81 20.86 6.26
CA ASN A 270 -1.64 20.44 7.64
C ASN A 270 -2.99 20.51 8.37
N TRP A 271 -3.81 19.49 8.15
CA TRP A 271 -5.10 19.33 8.80
C TRP A 271 -4.91 19.27 10.32
N ALA A 272 -5.32 20.33 11.02
CA ALA A 272 -5.07 20.48 12.46
C ALA A 272 -5.86 19.44 13.29
N THR A 273 -7.08 19.79 13.71
CA THR A 273 -7.98 18.91 14.49
C THR A 273 -8.60 17.79 13.63
N TYR A 274 -8.22 17.66 12.37
CA TYR A 274 -8.85 16.77 11.39
C TYR A 274 -7.81 15.90 10.71
N LYS A 275 -8.25 14.75 10.19
CA LYS A 275 -7.60 14.02 9.12
C LYS A 275 -8.44 14.16 7.86
N ALA A 276 -7.83 14.16 6.69
CA ALA A 276 -8.57 14.34 5.45
C ALA A 276 -8.18 13.37 4.34
N ILE A 277 -9.16 13.11 3.47
CA ILE A 277 -8.91 12.74 2.08
C ILE A 277 -9.02 14.03 1.27
N GLU A 278 -7.92 14.46 0.69
CA GLU A 278 -7.78 15.73 0.00
C GLU A 278 -7.63 15.55 -1.49
N MET A 279 -8.32 16.38 -2.24
CA MET A 279 -8.23 16.54 -3.69
C MET A 279 -7.86 18.01 -3.96
N PRO A 280 -7.42 18.40 -5.17
CA PRO A 280 -6.86 19.74 -5.42
C PRO A 280 -7.67 20.92 -4.86
N ASN A 281 -9.00 20.90 -4.97
CA ASN A 281 -9.88 21.98 -4.51
C ASN A 281 -11.02 21.47 -3.61
N SER A 282 -10.92 20.28 -3.04
CA SER A 282 -11.99 19.70 -2.23
C SER A 282 -11.46 18.69 -1.24
N SER A 283 -12.18 18.48 -0.14
CA SER A 283 -11.76 17.49 0.84
C SER A 283 -12.95 16.82 1.52
N ILE A 284 -12.70 15.61 2.02
CA ILE A 284 -13.54 14.96 3.03
C ILE A 284 -12.71 14.91 4.29
N MET A 285 -13.21 15.52 5.36
CA MET A 285 -12.50 15.69 6.61
C MET A 285 -13.20 14.96 7.73
N PHE A 286 -12.43 14.27 8.56
CA PHE A 286 -12.89 13.52 9.72
C PHE A 286 -12.19 14.09 10.95
N ARG A 287 -12.96 14.44 11.98
CA ARG A 287 -12.37 14.98 13.20
C ARG A 287 -11.57 13.94 13.97
N ASP A 288 -10.36 14.28 14.36
CA ASP A 288 -9.56 13.45 15.24
C ASP A 288 -10.09 13.55 16.69
N GLY A 289 -10.49 12.41 17.27
CA GLY A 289 -11.11 12.35 18.59
C GLY A 289 -12.53 12.91 18.70
N GLY A 290 -13.21 13.18 17.58
CA GLY A 290 -14.60 13.66 17.53
C GLY A 290 -15.49 12.82 16.61
N ILE A 291 -16.70 13.32 16.32
CA ILE A 291 -17.68 12.63 15.45
C ILE A 291 -18.11 13.47 14.24
N ASP A 292 -17.66 14.71 14.13
CA ASP A 292 -18.01 15.54 12.97
C ASP A 292 -17.23 15.17 11.71
N THR A 293 -17.93 15.25 10.59
CA THR A 293 -17.41 14.98 9.24
C THR A 293 -17.81 16.13 8.33
N HIS A 294 -16.86 16.62 7.54
CA HIS A 294 -17.07 17.73 6.62
C HIS A 294 -16.75 17.31 5.19
N TYR A 295 -17.58 17.78 4.25
CA TYR A 295 -17.36 17.65 2.82
C TYR A 295 -17.24 19.07 2.28
N SER A 296 -16.05 19.45 1.84
CA SER A 296 -15.76 20.82 1.46
C SER A 296 -15.35 20.94 0.00
N SER A 297 -15.74 22.05 -0.61
CA SER A 297 -15.18 22.56 -1.86
C SER A 297 -14.57 23.92 -1.60
N ASN A 298 -13.37 24.12 -2.14
CA ASN A 298 -12.55 25.31 -1.98
C ASN A 298 -12.34 25.71 -0.52
N ALA A 299 -12.14 24.74 0.37
CA ALA A 299 -11.88 25.04 1.77
C ALA A 299 -10.99 23.99 2.43
N TYR A 300 -10.08 24.45 3.29
CA TYR A 300 -9.29 23.63 4.19
C TYR A 300 -9.31 24.18 5.63
N TYR A 301 -8.81 23.39 6.58
CA TYR A 301 -8.76 23.77 8.00
C TYR A 301 -7.40 23.46 8.62
N ASP A 302 -6.68 24.51 9.02
CA ASP A 302 -5.37 24.47 9.69
C ASP A 302 -5.39 25.15 11.07
N GLY A 303 -6.56 25.14 11.71
CA GLY A 303 -6.86 25.95 12.90
C GLY A 303 -7.86 27.07 12.62
N ALA A 304 -7.98 27.47 11.35
CA ALA A 304 -9.08 28.29 10.83
C ALA A 304 -9.54 27.75 9.48
N TRP A 305 -10.79 28.03 9.09
CA TRP A 305 -11.26 27.72 7.74
C TRP A 305 -10.67 28.72 6.74
N LYS A 306 -10.07 28.22 5.66
CA LYS A 306 -9.42 29.04 4.63
C LYS A 306 -9.71 28.54 3.21
N TYR A 307 -9.65 29.44 2.23
CA TYR A 307 -9.83 29.10 0.81
C TYR A 307 -8.61 28.38 0.22
N LYS A 308 -8.85 27.35 -0.61
CA LYS A 308 -7.78 26.64 -1.35
C LYS A 308 -7.45 27.28 -2.70
N THR A 309 -8.43 27.94 -3.32
CA THR A 309 -8.36 28.63 -4.61
C THR A 309 -9.18 29.94 -4.55
N THR A 310 -8.98 30.84 -5.50
CA THR A 310 -9.73 32.10 -5.58
C THR A 310 -11.09 31.89 -6.22
N ASP A 311 -12.10 31.52 -5.42
CA ASP A 311 -13.47 31.22 -5.85
C ASP A 311 -14.44 31.17 -4.65
N GLU A 312 -15.74 30.97 -4.88
CA GLU A 312 -16.69 30.63 -3.80
C GLU A 312 -16.30 29.33 -3.08
N ALA A 313 -16.80 29.16 -1.85
CA ALA A 313 -16.60 27.93 -1.09
C ALA A 313 -17.93 27.37 -0.57
N THR A 314 -17.99 26.05 -0.43
CA THR A 314 -19.14 25.35 0.14
C THR A 314 -18.68 24.26 1.10
N ARG A 315 -19.53 23.97 2.08
CA ARG A 315 -19.29 22.88 3.02
C ARG A 315 -20.61 22.27 3.45
N TYR A 316 -20.67 20.95 3.42
CA TYR A 316 -21.67 20.19 4.16
C TYR A 316 -21.00 19.58 5.40
N ALA A 317 -21.66 19.68 6.54
CA ALA A 317 -21.14 19.21 7.82
C ALA A 317 -22.17 18.36 8.54
N GLN A 318 -21.73 17.21 9.05
CA GLN A 318 -22.39 16.54 10.16
C GLN A 318 -21.70 17.01 11.43
N GLU A 319 -22.41 17.74 12.28
CA GLU A 319 -21.83 18.45 13.41
C GLU A 319 -21.85 17.58 14.67
N THR A 320 -21.05 17.98 15.67
CA THR A 320 -20.84 17.19 16.91
C THR A 320 -22.09 17.05 17.77
N THR A 321 -23.09 17.91 17.56
CA THR A 321 -24.39 17.91 18.25
C THR A 321 -25.48 17.17 17.47
N GLY A 322 -25.11 16.54 16.35
CA GLY A 322 -25.98 15.66 15.55
C GLY A 322 -26.74 16.36 14.44
N GLU A 323 -26.48 17.64 14.16
CA GLU A 323 -27.13 18.38 13.07
C GLU A 323 -26.45 18.13 11.73
N HIS A 324 -27.23 18.28 10.66
CA HIS A 324 -26.75 18.35 9.29
C HIS A 324 -26.80 19.80 8.81
N ALA A 325 -25.65 20.40 8.53
CA ALA A 325 -25.55 21.82 8.18
C ALA A 325 -24.98 22.03 6.77
N PHE A 326 -25.59 22.96 6.05
CA PHE A 326 -25.20 23.37 4.71
C PHE A 326 -24.66 24.80 4.75
N PHE A 327 -23.39 24.96 4.39
CA PHE A 327 -22.68 26.22 4.45
C PHE A 327 -22.26 26.69 3.05
N VAL A 328 -22.35 28.00 2.87
CA VAL A 328 -21.89 28.71 1.68
C VAL A 328 -21.03 29.90 2.10
N ALA A 329 -20.10 30.29 1.23
CA ALA A 329 -19.31 31.50 1.37
C ALA A 329 -19.14 32.18 0.00
N PRO A 330 -19.11 33.52 -0.07
CA PRO A 330 -18.80 34.24 -1.30
C PRO A 330 -17.38 33.95 -1.78
N SER A 331 -17.01 34.41 -2.98
CA SER A 331 -15.63 34.29 -3.45
C SER A 331 -14.64 34.96 -2.48
N GLY A 332 -13.56 34.24 -2.18
CA GLY A 332 -12.39 34.75 -1.46
C GLY A 332 -11.10 34.36 -2.15
N THR A 333 -9.96 34.85 -1.68
CA THR A 333 -8.63 34.51 -2.23
C THR A 333 -7.98 33.40 -1.43
N ILE A 334 -7.07 32.65 -2.06
CA ILE A 334 -6.26 31.60 -1.41
C ILE A 334 -5.72 32.03 -0.04
N ASP A 335 -5.75 31.11 0.92
CA ASP A 335 -5.25 31.23 2.30
C ASP A 335 -5.92 32.29 3.17
N THR A 336 -6.94 32.98 2.66
CA THR A 336 -7.73 33.91 3.47
C THR A 336 -8.83 33.18 4.23
N ALA A 337 -9.21 33.73 5.40
CA ALA A 337 -10.20 33.11 6.27
C ALA A 337 -11.60 33.11 5.63
N ILE A 338 -12.29 31.97 5.76
CA ILE A 338 -13.69 31.82 5.31
C ILE A 338 -14.63 32.25 6.43
N THR A 339 -15.56 33.16 6.12
CA THR A 339 -16.72 33.44 6.97
C THR A 339 -17.93 32.68 6.42
N TRP A 340 -18.29 31.59 7.08
CA TRP A 340 -19.37 30.72 6.63
C TRP A 340 -20.76 31.32 6.91
N THR A 341 -21.63 31.25 5.91
CA THR A 341 -23.07 31.41 6.11
C THR A 341 -23.72 30.03 6.19
N ARG A 342 -24.36 29.72 7.32
CA ARG A 342 -25.17 28.51 7.45
C ARG A 342 -26.52 28.75 6.75
N ALA A 343 -26.64 28.24 5.52
CA ALA A 343 -27.78 28.51 4.65
C ALA A 343 -29.01 27.66 5.01
N MET A 344 -28.77 26.41 5.41
CA MET A 344 -29.80 25.45 5.83
C MET A 344 -29.23 24.54 6.91
N GLU A 345 -30.09 24.07 7.81
CA GLU A 345 -29.77 23.09 8.84
C GLU A 345 -30.93 22.10 8.98
N ILE A 346 -30.61 20.83 9.24
CA ILE A 346 -31.54 19.86 9.85
C ILE A 346 -31.03 19.63 11.27
N ASP A 347 -31.81 20.03 12.26
CA ASP A 347 -31.43 19.87 13.66
C ASP A 347 -31.47 18.39 14.09
N ASN A 348 -30.98 18.10 15.28
CA ASN A 348 -30.96 16.73 15.82
C ASN A 348 -32.35 16.19 16.23
N THR A 349 -33.41 16.99 16.06
CA THR A 349 -34.81 16.56 16.21
C THR A 349 -35.49 16.28 14.87
N GLY A 350 -34.81 16.54 13.75
CA GLY A 350 -35.29 16.35 12.39
C GLY A 350 -35.98 17.56 11.77
N ASN A 351 -35.96 18.72 12.43
CA ASN A 351 -36.55 19.95 11.91
C ASN A 351 -35.61 20.68 10.95
N VAL A 352 -36.15 21.25 9.87
CA VAL A 352 -35.40 22.03 8.89
C VAL A 352 -35.43 23.51 9.25
N GLY A 353 -34.25 24.10 9.47
CA GLY A 353 -34.06 25.55 9.59
C GLY A 353 -33.51 26.15 8.29
N ILE A 354 -34.08 27.27 7.84
CA ILE A 354 -33.50 28.13 6.79
C ILE A 354 -33.35 29.52 7.40
N GLY A 355 -32.12 30.02 7.49
CA GLY A 355 -31.81 31.29 8.16
C GLY A 355 -31.94 31.26 9.69
N THR A 356 -32.08 30.08 10.29
CA THR A 356 -32.09 29.85 11.75
C THR A 356 -31.44 28.51 12.07
N THR A 357 -30.75 28.43 13.22
CA THR A 357 -30.16 27.18 13.77
C THR A 357 -30.97 26.64 14.95
N ALA A 358 -32.14 27.21 15.21
CA ALA A 358 -33.07 26.75 16.24
C ALA A 358 -34.48 26.71 15.64
N PRO A 359 -34.75 25.78 14.72
CA PRO A 359 -36.08 25.64 14.14
C PRO A 359 -37.10 25.27 15.23
N ALA A 360 -38.24 25.98 15.27
CA ALA A 360 -39.28 25.78 16.29
C ALA A 360 -40.40 24.83 15.83
N GLY A 361 -40.17 24.11 14.74
CA GLY A 361 -41.08 23.17 14.08
C GLY A 361 -40.44 22.59 12.82
N SER A 362 -41.11 21.63 12.17
CA SER A 362 -40.52 20.80 11.09
C SER A 362 -39.90 21.58 9.93
N LEU A 363 -40.42 22.76 9.63
CA LEU A 363 -39.77 23.74 8.75
C LEU A 363 -39.89 25.13 9.39
N HIS A 364 -38.76 25.77 9.68
CA HIS A 364 -38.69 27.14 10.16
C HIS A 364 -37.84 27.98 9.19
N VAL A 365 -38.50 28.86 8.43
CA VAL A 365 -37.82 29.83 7.57
C VAL A 365 -37.77 31.17 8.28
N SER A 366 -36.58 31.59 8.69
CA SER A 366 -36.33 32.86 9.36
C SER A 366 -35.55 33.79 8.43
N SER A 367 -35.84 35.09 8.49
CA SER A 367 -35.05 36.11 7.82
C SER A 367 -34.75 37.24 8.79
N ALA A 368 -33.51 37.75 8.78
CA ALA A 368 -33.08 38.89 9.57
C ALA A 368 -33.12 40.21 8.77
N GLY A 369 -33.55 40.17 7.51
CA GLY A 369 -33.64 41.34 6.63
C GLY A 369 -34.85 42.24 6.95
N GLY A 370 -34.78 43.50 6.55
CA GLY A 370 -35.93 44.41 6.63
C GLY A 370 -37.13 43.93 5.82
N SER A 371 -38.29 44.59 5.98
CA SER A 371 -39.61 44.19 5.46
C SER A 371 -39.71 43.91 3.95
N SER A 372 -38.66 44.18 3.17
CA SER A 372 -38.60 43.98 1.72
C SER A 372 -38.20 42.55 1.28
N ASN A 373 -37.64 41.72 2.17
CA ASN A 373 -37.23 40.36 1.86
C ASN A 373 -38.21 39.33 2.43
N PRO A 374 -39.13 38.76 1.63
CA PRO A 374 -40.08 37.77 2.13
C PRO A 374 -39.34 36.50 2.59
N GLN A 375 -39.76 35.92 3.72
CA GLN A 375 -39.27 34.62 4.19
C GLN A 375 -39.61 33.51 3.19
N LEU A 376 -40.85 33.50 2.68
CA LEU A 376 -41.31 32.57 1.65
C LEU A 376 -41.85 33.36 0.45
N LYS A 377 -41.20 33.20 -0.71
CA LYS A 377 -41.68 33.75 -1.98
C LYS A 377 -42.11 32.61 -2.89
N LEU A 378 -43.40 32.51 -3.13
CA LEU A 378 -43.95 31.61 -4.14
C LEU A 378 -44.14 32.42 -5.43
N THR A 379 -43.58 31.96 -6.55
CA THR A 379 -43.76 32.60 -7.85
C THR A 379 -44.32 31.60 -8.84
N GLN A 380 -45.42 31.99 -9.48
CA GLN A 380 -45.99 31.27 -10.60
C GLN A 380 -45.79 32.09 -11.86
N THR A 381 -45.25 31.49 -12.92
CA THR A 381 -44.99 32.17 -14.20
C THR A 381 -46.06 31.90 -15.27
N SER A 382 -46.98 30.97 -15.00
CA SER A 382 -48.15 30.74 -15.86
C SER A 382 -49.17 31.86 -15.72
N ASN A 383 -49.75 32.31 -16.84
CA ASN A 383 -50.80 33.32 -16.85
C ASN A 383 -52.19 32.76 -16.52
N THR A 384 -52.39 31.44 -16.53
CA THR A 384 -53.74 30.83 -16.41
C THR A 384 -53.94 30.05 -15.12
N ASP A 385 -52.88 29.76 -14.39
CA ASP A 385 -52.93 28.96 -13.17
C ASP A 385 -52.56 29.81 -11.94
N TRP A 386 -52.76 29.29 -10.75
CA TRP A 386 -52.70 30.06 -9.51
C TRP A 386 -51.39 29.85 -8.77
N ASN A 387 -50.89 30.91 -8.15
CA ASN A 387 -49.90 30.77 -7.10
C ASN A 387 -50.62 30.39 -5.78
N ARG A 388 -50.22 29.30 -5.12
CA ARG A 388 -50.95 28.76 -3.96
C ARG A 388 -50.03 28.27 -2.84
N LEU A 389 -50.50 28.42 -1.61
CA LEU A 389 -50.13 27.60 -0.46
C LEU A 389 -51.31 26.65 -0.17
N VAL A 390 -51.02 25.35 -0.07
CA VAL A 390 -52.03 24.31 0.17
C VAL A 390 -51.91 23.79 1.60
N MET A 391 -53.03 23.77 2.33
CA MET A 391 -53.14 23.19 3.65
C MET A 391 -54.07 21.99 3.56
N ASP A 392 -53.56 20.80 3.85
CA ASP A 392 -54.30 19.54 3.81
C ASP A 392 -54.36 18.93 5.21
N ALA A 393 -55.57 18.79 5.74
CA ALA A 393 -55.83 18.02 6.94
C ALA A 393 -56.72 16.81 6.61
N ASN A 394 -56.08 15.68 6.27
CA ASN A 394 -56.75 14.41 5.94
C ASN A 394 -57.79 14.54 4.80
N GLY A 395 -57.43 15.23 3.72
CA GLY A 395 -58.30 15.50 2.57
C GLY A 395 -59.20 16.73 2.71
N ASN A 396 -59.23 17.37 3.88
CA ASN A 396 -59.86 18.68 4.05
C ASN A 396 -58.87 19.75 3.62
N ILE A 397 -58.95 20.15 2.35
CA ILE A 397 -57.96 21.02 1.75
C ILE A 397 -58.49 22.44 1.61
N PHE A 398 -57.74 23.38 2.19
CA PHE A 398 -57.86 24.80 1.95
C PHE A 398 -56.62 25.33 1.24
N THR A 399 -56.82 26.21 0.27
CA THR A 399 -55.73 26.89 -0.43
C THR A 399 -55.81 28.38 -0.23
N LEU A 400 -54.69 28.99 0.18
CA LEU A 400 -54.49 30.43 0.06
C LEU A 400 -53.86 30.68 -1.29
N SER A 401 -54.47 31.50 -2.13
CA SER A 401 -53.97 31.67 -3.48
C SER A 401 -54.23 33.05 -4.04
N VAL A 402 -53.54 33.36 -5.15
CA VAL A 402 -53.81 34.52 -5.98
C VAL A 402 -54.01 34.10 -7.43
N GLY A 403 -55.09 34.59 -8.04
CA GLY A 403 -55.44 34.27 -9.42
C GLY A 403 -54.52 34.98 -10.39
N ALA A 404 -53.88 34.25 -11.30
CA ALA A 404 -53.13 34.84 -12.41
C ALA A 404 -54.05 35.62 -13.37
N PRO A 405 -53.50 36.49 -14.26
CA PRO A 405 -54.29 37.36 -15.13
C PRO A 405 -55.33 36.67 -16.02
N GLY A 406 -55.08 35.41 -16.41
CA GLY A 406 -55.98 34.57 -17.21
C GLY A 406 -56.72 33.49 -16.41
N SER A 407 -56.71 33.57 -15.08
CA SER A 407 -57.50 32.66 -14.23
C SER A 407 -58.99 33.06 -14.20
N SER A 408 -59.84 32.21 -13.62
CA SER A 408 -61.28 32.46 -13.52
C SER A 408 -61.66 33.67 -12.65
N ILE A 409 -60.78 34.09 -11.73
CA ILE A 409 -60.92 35.33 -10.95
C ILE A 409 -59.55 36.02 -10.81
N PRO A 410 -59.14 36.80 -11.81
CA PRO A 410 -57.78 37.31 -11.92
C PRO A 410 -57.46 38.40 -10.91
N ASN A 411 -56.23 38.43 -10.41
CA ASN A 411 -55.72 39.43 -9.46
C ASN A 411 -56.52 39.47 -8.14
N VAL A 412 -57.10 38.35 -7.74
CA VAL A 412 -57.86 38.18 -6.50
C VAL A 412 -57.07 37.29 -5.56
N PHE A 413 -56.83 37.76 -4.33
CA PHE A 413 -56.42 36.88 -3.23
C PHE A 413 -57.65 36.10 -2.76
N ASN A 414 -57.57 34.78 -2.65
CA ASN A 414 -58.68 33.95 -2.21
C ASN A 414 -58.28 32.87 -1.23
N ILE A 415 -59.26 32.47 -0.44
CA ILE A 415 -59.28 31.24 0.35
C ILE A 415 -60.29 30.31 -0.31
N HIS A 416 -59.80 29.21 -0.88
CA HIS A 416 -60.62 28.22 -1.58
C HIS A 416 -60.65 26.92 -0.79
N SER A 417 -61.84 26.34 -0.65
CA SER A 417 -62.00 24.99 -0.10
C SER A 417 -62.24 24.05 -1.26
N SER A 418 -61.31 23.12 -1.49
CA SER A 418 -61.48 22.13 -2.55
C SER A 418 -62.52 21.07 -2.18
N THR A 419 -62.76 20.86 -0.87
CA THR A 419 -63.81 19.98 -0.37
C THR A 419 -65.21 20.48 -0.74
N SER A 420 -65.44 21.80 -0.77
CA SER A 420 -66.71 22.40 -1.24
C SER A 420 -66.66 22.91 -2.69
N GLY A 421 -65.49 22.81 -3.35
CA GLY A 421 -65.25 23.32 -4.70
C GLY A 421 -65.47 24.84 -4.86
N SER A 422 -65.52 25.61 -3.77
CA SER A 422 -66.01 26.98 -3.76
C SER A 422 -65.01 27.97 -3.15
N ASN A 423 -65.03 29.22 -3.64
CA ASN A 423 -64.33 30.33 -3.00
C ASN A 423 -65.06 30.70 -1.70
N VAL A 424 -64.35 30.62 -0.58
CA VAL A 424 -64.89 30.95 0.74
C VAL A 424 -64.76 32.43 1.01
N LEU A 425 -63.57 32.98 0.75
CA LEU A 425 -63.26 34.40 0.89
C LEU A 425 -62.44 34.88 -0.31
N SER A 426 -62.74 36.09 -0.77
CA SER A 426 -62.04 36.74 -1.88
C SER A 426 -61.74 38.20 -1.54
N VAL A 427 -60.55 38.67 -1.87
CA VAL A 427 -60.14 40.07 -1.78
C VAL A 427 -59.66 40.49 -3.16
N ALA A 428 -60.47 41.32 -3.82
CA ALA A 428 -60.11 41.84 -5.13
C ALA A 428 -58.98 42.87 -4.99
N SER A 429 -58.16 43.03 -6.04
CA SER A 429 -57.12 44.07 -6.10
C SER A 429 -57.65 45.50 -5.92
N THR A 430 -58.95 45.72 -6.10
CA THR A 430 -59.66 46.98 -5.83
C THR A 430 -59.96 47.23 -4.34
N GLY A 431 -59.61 46.29 -3.45
CA GLY A 431 -59.86 46.38 -2.01
C GLY A 431 -61.24 45.89 -1.54
N ARG A 432 -62.03 45.29 -2.44
CA ARG A 432 -63.36 44.73 -2.10
C ARG A 432 -63.24 43.32 -1.54
N VAL A 433 -64.06 43.01 -0.54
CA VAL A 433 -64.09 41.71 0.14
C VAL A 433 -65.37 40.96 -0.21
N GLY A 434 -65.23 39.72 -0.67
CA GLY A 434 -66.32 38.79 -0.95
C GLY A 434 -66.31 37.61 0.02
N ILE A 435 -67.49 37.20 0.51
CA ILE A 435 -67.68 35.96 1.29
C ILE A 435 -68.68 35.08 0.53
N GLY A 436 -68.22 33.92 0.06
CA GLY A 436 -68.98 33.11 -0.92
C GLY A 436 -69.21 33.83 -2.26
N GLN A 437 -68.52 34.97 -2.48
CA GLN A 437 -68.65 35.81 -3.67
C GLN A 437 -67.25 36.03 -4.30
N PRO A 438 -66.87 35.26 -5.33
CA PRO A 438 -65.57 35.41 -6.00
C PRO A 438 -65.29 36.79 -6.61
N SER A 439 -66.34 37.50 -7.01
CA SER A 439 -66.25 38.76 -7.76
C SER A 439 -67.09 39.85 -7.09
N PRO A 440 -66.64 40.41 -5.95
CA PRO A 440 -67.44 41.34 -5.15
C PRO A 440 -67.74 42.66 -5.90
N SER A 441 -69.02 43.01 -5.96
CA SER A 441 -69.53 44.23 -6.59
C SER A 441 -69.63 45.42 -5.61
N TYR A 442 -69.67 45.12 -4.31
CA TYR A 442 -69.67 46.08 -3.21
C TYR A 442 -68.40 45.96 -2.38
N THR A 443 -68.14 46.94 -1.51
CA THR A 443 -66.98 46.91 -0.60
C THR A 443 -66.94 45.64 0.26
N LEU A 444 -68.12 45.20 0.72
CA LEU A 444 -68.36 43.90 1.30
C LEU A 444 -69.54 43.26 0.55
N ASP A 445 -69.32 42.12 -0.09
CA ASP A 445 -70.31 41.39 -0.86
C ASP A 445 -70.43 39.96 -0.33
N VAL A 446 -71.59 39.60 0.22
CA VAL A 446 -71.80 38.31 0.89
C VAL A 446 -72.88 37.53 0.15
N THR A 447 -72.51 36.36 -0.36
CA THR A 447 -73.48 35.40 -0.87
C THR A 447 -73.92 34.49 0.26
N GLY A 448 -75.16 34.67 0.74
CA GLY A 448 -75.75 33.88 1.82
C GLY A 448 -76.22 34.73 3.00
N THR A 449 -76.57 34.08 4.11
CA THR A 449 -77.05 34.77 5.32
C THR A 449 -75.88 35.17 6.21
N GLY A 450 -75.78 36.46 6.57
CA GLY A 450 -74.90 36.94 7.63
C GLY A 450 -75.60 36.95 8.99
N ARG A 451 -74.89 36.60 10.06
CA ARG A 451 -75.35 36.82 11.44
C ARG A 451 -74.50 37.89 12.09
N PHE A 452 -75.13 38.98 12.51
CA PHE A 452 -74.47 40.03 13.28
C PHE A 452 -74.93 39.92 14.74
N THR A 453 -73.99 39.90 15.68
CA THR A 453 -74.28 39.81 17.12
C THR A 453 -74.71 41.15 17.72
N GLN A 454 -74.63 42.22 16.93
CA GLN A 454 -75.07 43.58 17.22
C GLN A 454 -75.81 44.13 16.00
N PRO A 455 -76.66 45.17 16.17
CA PRO A 455 -77.27 45.85 15.06
C PRO A 455 -76.20 46.37 14.08
N VAL A 456 -76.42 46.15 12.78
CA VAL A 456 -75.62 46.78 11.74
C VAL A 456 -76.03 48.24 11.67
N LEU A 457 -75.15 49.14 12.12
CA LEU A 457 -75.34 50.58 11.93
C LEU A 457 -75.09 50.91 10.46
N VAL A 458 -76.16 51.04 9.70
CA VAL A 458 -76.12 51.50 8.33
C VAL A 458 -76.13 53.04 8.31
N GLY A 459 -75.40 53.64 7.37
CA GLY A 459 -75.41 55.09 7.18
C GLY A 459 -76.79 55.61 6.78
N THR A 460 -76.98 56.92 6.81
CA THR A 460 -78.24 57.55 6.33
C THR A 460 -78.52 57.10 4.89
N PRO A 461 -79.71 56.54 4.60
CA PRO A 461 -80.12 56.19 3.25
C PRO A 461 -79.92 57.36 2.27
N THR A 462 -79.23 57.15 1.16
CA THR A 462 -79.02 58.17 0.11
C THR A 462 -79.70 57.80 -1.21
N ALA A 463 -80.39 56.66 -1.29
CA ALA A 463 -81.16 56.21 -2.45
C ALA A 463 -82.30 55.27 -2.01
N ASP A 464 -83.33 55.14 -2.86
CA ASP A 464 -84.60 54.44 -2.57
C ASP A 464 -84.47 52.92 -2.30
N GLY A 465 -83.28 52.34 -2.46
CA GLY A 465 -82.99 50.93 -2.17
C GLY A 465 -82.10 50.69 -0.94
N HIS A 466 -81.66 51.75 -0.25
CA HIS A 466 -80.85 51.58 0.96
C HIS A 466 -81.71 51.00 2.10
N ALA A 467 -81.10 50.18 2.95
CA ALA A 467 -81.75 49.71 4.18
C ALA A 467 -82.17 50.93 5.01
N THR A 468 -83.48 51.19 5.10
CA THR A 468 -84.02 52.18 6.03
C THR A 468 -84.02 51.57 7.42
N THR A 469 -83.70 52.35 8.46
CA THR A 469 -83.83 51.94 9.86
C THR A 469 -85.32 51.77 10.22
N LYS A 470 -85.99 50.79 9.62
CA LYS A 470 -87.34 50.40 9.98
C LYS A 470 -87.30 49.76 11.36
N SER A 471 -88.26 50.14 12.18
CA SER A 471 -88.49 49.77 13.58
C SER A 471 -88.75 48.28 13.86
N TYR A 472 -88.25 47.38 13.01
CA TYR A 472 -88.29 45.94 13.20
C TYR A 472 -86.96 45.34 12.74
N VAL A 473 -86.04 45.21 13.70
CA VAL A 473 -85.09 44.09 13.80
C VAL A 473 -85.56 43.26 14.99
#